data_AF-A0A382UV40-F1
#
_entry.id   AF-A0A382UV40-F1
#
_cell.length_a   1.000
_cell.length_b   1.000
_cell.length_c   1.000
_cell.angle_alpha   90.00
_cell.angle_beta   90.00
_cell.angle_gamma   90.00
#
_symmetry.space_group_name_H-M   'P 1'
#
loop_
_entity.id
_entity.type
_entity.pdbx_description
1 polymer ?
#
loop_
_entity_poly.entity_id
_entity_poly.type
_entity_poly.pdbx_seq_one_letter_code
_entity_poly.pdbx_strand_id
1 'polypeptide(L)' 'MKIESSIKQALKDNNATLVAHYYVSADIQTLAEETGGIVSDSLEMARFGQNSDADT' A
#
# COMPACT_ATOMS: atom_id res chain seq x y z
N MET A 1 6.42 15.98 -4.58
CA MET A 1 7.09 15.96 -3.25
C MET A 1 6.23 16.41 -2.06
N LYS A 2 5.01 16.97 -2.20
CA LYS A 2 4.18 17.28 -1.01
C LYS A 2 3.14 16.19 -0.68
N ILE A 3 2.58 15.56 -1.72
CA ILE A 3 1.46 14.62 -1.56
C ILE A 3 1.91 13.24 -1.07
N GLU A 4 3.05 12.74 -1.53
CA GLU A 4 3.58 11.42 -1.15
C GLU A 4 3.87 11.33 0.36
N SER A 5 4.51 12.35 0.93
CA SER A 5 4.73 12.43 2.38
C SER A 5 3.42 12.52 3.16
N SER A 6 2.42 13.25 2.65
CA SER A 6 1.08 13.30 3.26
C SER A 6 0.38 11.94 3.22
N ILE A 7 0.51 11.18 2.12
CA ILE A 7 -0.04 9.82 2.03
C ILE A 7 0.67 8.90 3.02
N LYS A 8 2.01 8.92 3.07
CA LYS A 8 2.80 8.12 4.03
C LYS A 8 2.39 8.42 5.47
N GLN A 9 2.15 9.69 5.80
CA GLN A 9 1.70 10.08 7.13
C GLN A 9 0.27 9.57 7.40
N ALA A 10 -0.65 9.76 6.46
CA ALA A 10 -2.03 9.29 6.62
C ALA A 10 -2.11 7.76 6.79
N LEU A 11 -1.30 6.98 6.07
CA LEU A 11 -1.24 5.53 6.23
C LEU A 11 -0.82 5.14 7.64
N LYS A 12 0.18 5.80 8.22
CA LYS A 12 0.60 5.57 9.61
C LYS A 12 -0.46 5.98 10.62
N ASP A 13 -1.05 7.16 10.45
CA ASP A 13 -2.04 7.70 11.38
C ASP A 13 -3.31 6.84 11.46
N ASN A 14 -3.62 6.11 10.39
CA ASN A 14 -4.80 5.23 10.30
C ASN A 14 -4.44 3.73 10.40
N ASN A 15 -3.18 3.38 10.74
CA ASN A 15 -2.71 2.00 10.72
C ASN A 15 -3.14 1.25 9.44
N ALA A 16 -3.02 1.93 8.30
CA ALA A 16 -3.49 1.47 7.01
C ALA A 16 -2.32 0.97 6.15
N THR A 17 -2.57 -0.08 5.36
CA THR A 17 -1.59 -0.64 4.42
C THR A 17 -1.98 -0.35 2.98
N LEU A 18 -1.01 0.07 2.16
CA LEU A 18 -1.21 0.33 0.74
C LEU A 18 -0.93 -0.92 -0.09
N VAL A 19 -1.89 -1.37 -0.90
CA VAL A 19 -1.70 -2.47 -1.86
C VAL A 19 -1.88 -1.96 -3.29
N ALA A 20 -0.99 -2.35 -4.19
CA ALA A 20 -0.97 -1.84 -5.57
C ALA A 20 -0.90 -2.97 -6.60
N HIS A 21 -1.69 -2.87 -7.67
CA HIS A 21 -1.70 -3.89 -8.72
C HIS A 21 -0.60 -3.61 -9.73
N TYR A 22 -0.12 -4.63 -10.45
CA TYR A 22 0.87 -4.45 -11.52
C TYR A 22 0.49 -3.45 -12.62
N TYR A 23 -0.79 -3.08 -12.71
CA TYR A 23 -1.34 -2.22 -13.77
C TYR A 23 -1.57 -0.77 -13.34
N VAL A 24 -1.01 -0.35 -12.20
CA VAL A 24 -0.97 1.07 -11.79
C VAL A 24 0.37 1.70 -12.14
N SER A 25 0.46 3.03 -12.06
CA SER A 25 1.71 3.75 -12.35
C SER A 25 2.86 3.33 -11.42
N ALA A 26 4.09 3.41 -11.93
CA ALA A 26 5.30 3.08 -11.18
C ALA A 26 5.40 3.84 -9.85
N ASP A 27 5.03 5.12 -9.84
CA ASP A 27 5.04 5.95 -8.62
C ASP A 27 4.17 5.36 -7.50
N ILE A 28 3.02 4.78 -7.83
CA ILE A 28 2.12 4.14 -6.85
C ILE A 28 2.68 2.78 -6.41
N GLN A 29 3.31 2.04 -7.32
CA GLN A 29 3.97 0.78 -6.98
C GLN A 29 5.11 1.03 -5.98
N THR A 30 6.00 1.98 -6.28
CA THR A 30 7.08 2.39 -5.37
C THR A 30 6.53 2.87 -4.03
N LEU A 31 5.46 3.67 -4.03
CA LEU A 31 4.84 4.13 -2.79
C LEU A 31 4.30 2.97 -1.93
N ALA A 32 3.71 1.95 -2.54
CA ALA A 32 3.24 0.76 -1.82
C ALA A 32 4.41 0.02 -1.15
N GLU A 33 5.50 -0.21 -1.87
CA GLU A 33 6.70 -0.88 -1.33
C GLU A 33 7.36 -0.06 -0.21
N GLU A 34 7.52 1.26 -0.40
CA GLU A 34 8.13 2.14 0.60
C GLU A 34 7.29 2.32 1.87
N THR A 35 5.99 2.06 1.79
CA THR A 35 5.07 2.12 2.95
C THR A 35 4.91 0.78 3.66
N GLY A 36 5.62 -0.27 3.22
CA GLY A 36 5.53 -1.62 3.79
C GLY A 36 4.36 -2.45 3.26
N GLY A 37 3.71 -1.97 2.20
CA GLY A 37 2.68 -2.69 1.48
C GLY A 37 3.23 -3.64 0.41
N ILE A 38 2.39 -4.02 -0.54
CA ILE A 38 2.74 -4.99 -1.60
C ILE A 38 2.29 -4.52 -2.98
N VAL A 39 3.11 -4.85 -3.98
CA VAL A 39 2.76 -4.77 -5.40
C VAL A 39 2.55 -6.18 -5.92
N SER A 40 1.32 -6.58 -6.22
CA SER A 40 1.01 -7.95 -6.62
C SER A 40 -0.21 -8.12 -7.53
N ASP A 41 -0.51 -9.37 -7.91
CA ASP A 41 -1.77 -9.72 -8.56
C ASP A 41 -2.92 -9.86 -7.55
N SER A 42 -4.14 -10.07 -8.04
CA SER A 42 -5.33 -10.15 -7.20
C SER A 42 -5.31 -11.27 -6.15
N LEU A 43 -4.68 -12.43 -6.45
CA LEU A 43 -4.69 -13.56 -5.52
C LEU A 43 -3.74 -13.29 -4.35
N GLU A 44 -2.55 -12.79 -4.65
CA GLU A 44 -1.56 -12.45 -3.64
C GLU A 44 -2.02 -11.25 -2.80
N MET A 45 -2.72 -10.27 -3.41
CA MET A 45 -3.37 -9.20 -2.65
C MET A 45 -4.41 -9.73 -1.64
N ALA A 46 -5.25 -10.69 -2.04
CA ALA A 46 -6.24 -11.27 -1.14
C ALA A 46 -5.57 -12.01 0.02
N ARG A 47 -4.49 -12.76 -0.25
CA ARG A 47 -3.68 -13.42 0.79
C ARG A 47 -3.01 -12.43 1.73
N PHE A 48 -2.46 -11.35 1.19
CA PHE A 48 -1.84 -10.29 1.97
C PHE A 48 -2.88 -9.63 2.88
N GLY A 49 -4.04 -9.24 2.33
CA GLY A 49 -5.13 -8.62 3.09
C GLY A 49 -5.67 -9.53 4.20
N GLN A 50 -5.74 -10.85 3.98
CA GLN A 50 -6.15 -11.81 5.01
C GLN A 50 -5.20 -11.83 6.22
N ASN A 51 -3.91 -11.60 6.01
CA ASN A 51 -2.88 -11.64 7.06
C ASN A 51 -2.44 -10.25 7.52
N SER A 52 -3.20 -9.20 7.17
CA SER A 52 -2.82 -7.82 7.47
C SER A 52 -3.20 -7.45 8.91
N ASP A 53 -2.29 -6.78 9.60
CA ASP A 53 -2.53 -6.16 10.93
C ASP A 53 -3.13 -4.74 10.82
N ALA A 54 -3.54 -4.33 9.62
CA ALA A 54 -4.13 -3.02 9.36
C ALA A 54 -5.58 -2.93 9.86
N ASP A 55 -5.98 -1.72 10.24
CA ASP A 55 -7.34 -1.45 10.70
C ASP A 55 -8.33 -1.28 9.52
N THR A 56 -9.63 -1.52 9.77
CA THR A 56 -10.72 -1.43 8.77
C THR A 56 -11.59 -0.20 8.98
#